data_AF-A0A969VWJ4-F1
#
_entry.id   AF-A0A969VWJ4-F1
#
_cell.length_a   1.000
_cell.length_b   1.000
_cell.length_c   1.000
_cell.angle_alpha   90.00
_cell.angle_beta   90.00
_cell.angle_gamma   90.00
#
_symmetry.space_group_name_H-M   'P 1'
#
loop_
_entity.id
_entity.type
_entity.pdbx_description
1 polymer ?
#
loop_
_entity_poly.entity_id
_entity_poly.type
_entity_poly.pdbx_seq_one_letter_code
_entity_poly.pdbx_strand_id
1 'polypeptide(L)'
;TVTDKVYDGGTTANLNKSSATLVGLISGDVVSLSATNASGTYVSANAANGITVSVTGNTISGTDSANYTLSQPTLTGNITPALITITGANNTLTYNASIQTNSGAKVSINGGIATTISGSTINTGIGTESFTLTGYAAAKDYSATRYNDSLLLTSGTGTVAGNYSITYSQGGLTINKAPLTVTGVTTSVTYNGGAQTNNAATITGKQGSDSIVVAGYASATNVGNYSDNLSVTSSVASNYNITYVNGSLTINTKALTIVANAQSTPYGTVVTTGAGATQFTTVGLVSSDVVNSVTLSTNQLVTTNAGASGIIATPSAALGSGLSNYSITYNTGVVTVTPKALTITANAQSTTYGTGLTLGTSGYTVSGLINSDWYL
;
A
#
# COMPACT_ATOMS: atom_id res chain seq x y z
N THR A 1 -14.28 -70.88 -16.08
CA THR A 1 -13.28 -70.06 -15.35
C THR A 1 -13.97 -68.89 -14.69
N VAL A 2 -13.27 -68.07 -13.90
CA VAL A 2 -13.80 -66.84 -13.32
C VAL A 2 -13.19 -65.64 -14.05
N THR A 3 -14.01 -64.63 -14.35
CA THR A 3 -13.51 -63.35 -14.85
C THR A 3 -13.23 -62.45 -13.66
N ASP A 4 -12.05 -61.83 -13.64
CA ASP A 4 -11.68 -60.88 -12.60
C ASP A 4 -12.68 -59.71 -12.53
N LYS A 5 -12.84 -59.14 -11.34
CA LYS A 5 -13.71 -57.98 -11.13
C LYS A 5 -13.03 -56.90 -10.29
N VAL A 6 -13.55 -55.68 -10.39
CA VAL A 6 -13.19 -54.59 -9.49
C VAL A 6 -13.99 -54.72 -8.19
N TYR A 7 -13.39 -54.32 -7.08
CA TYR A 7 -14.05 -54.28 -5.79
C TYR A 7 -15.37 -53.50 -5.85
N ASP A 8 -16.45 -54.16 -5.44
CA ASP A 8 -17.83 -53.67 -5.40
C ASP A 8 -18.52 -53.96 -4.05
N GLY A 9 -17.76 -54.47 -3.07
CA GLY A 9 -18.26 -54.85 -1.74
C GLY A 9 -19.02 -56.17 -1.68
N GLY A 10 -19.21 -56.88 -2.79
CA GLY A 10 -19.97 -58.13 -2.88
C GLY A 10 -19.10 -59.35 -3.19
N THR A 11 -19.62 -60.54 -2.85
CA THR A 11 -18.95 -61.83 -3.10
C THR A 11 -19.36 -62.50 -4.41
N THR A 12 -20.26 -61.93 -5.21
CA THR A 12 -20.68 -62.54 -6.48
C THR A 12 -19.52 -62.60 -7.47
N ALA A 13 -19.32 -63.77 -8.08
CA ALA A 13 -18.30 -64.03 -9.09
C ALA A 13 -18.89 -64.14 -10.50
N ASN A 14 -18.21 -63.56 -11.49
CA ASN A 14 -18.60 -63.63 -12.89
C ASN A 14 -18.01 -64.89 -13.54
N LEU A 15 -18.83 -65.94 -13.66
CA LEU A 15 -18.42 -67.19 -14.26
C LEU A 15 -18.39 -67.11 -15.80
N ASN A 16 -17.26 -67.49 -16.40
CA ASN A 16 -17.22 -67.83 -17.81
C ASN A 16 -17.50 -69.34 -17.96
N LYS A 17 -18.66 -69.64 -18.58
CA LYS A 17 -19.23 -70.99 -18.71
C LYS A 17 -18.91 -71.65 -20.06
N SER A 18 -18.29 -70.93 -21.01
CA SER A 18 -18.13 -71.40 -22.40
C SER A 18 -17.25 -72.64 -22.54
N SER A 19 -16.38 -72.89 -21.56
CA SER A 19 -15.44 -74.02 -21.54
C SER A 19 -15.83 -75.11 -20.53
N ALA A 20 -17.06 -75.10 -20.01
CA ALA A 20 -17.48 -76.08 -19.02
C ALA A 20 -17.76 -77.44 -19.66
N THR A 21 -17.11 -78.50 -19.17
CA THR A 21 -17.22 -79.87 -19.69
C THR A 21 -17.31 -80.88 -18.55
N LEU A 22 -17.92 -82.04 -18.82
CA LEU A 22 -17.87 -83.17 -17.90
C LEU A 22 -16.54 -83.91 -18.02
N VAL A 23 -16.06 -84.46 -16.91
CA VAL A 23 -14.88 -85.32 -16.83
C VAL A 23 -15.27 -86.59 -16.08
N GLY A 24 -14.77 -87.75 -16.53
CA GLY A 24 -15.03 -89.04 -15.91
C GLY A 24 -16.23 -89.83 -16.47
N LEU A 25 -16.78 -89.42 -17.62
CA LEU A 25 -17.80 -90.19 -18.32
C LEU A 25 -17.21 -91.49 -18.90
N ILE A 26 -17.93 -92.60 -18.76
CA ILE A 26 -17.62 -93.87 -19.41
C ILE A 26 -18.00 -93.77 -20.89
N SER A 27 -17.16 -94.32 -21.77
CA SER A 27 -17.39 -94.29 -23.22
C SER A 27 -18.69 -95.01 -23.58
N GLY A 28 -19.61 -94.30 -24.24
CA GLY A 28 -20.91 -94.82 -24.66
C GLY A 28 -22.09 -94.24 -23.86
N ASP A 29 -21.84 -93.68 -22.67
CA ASP A 29 -22.88 -93.09 -21.83
C ASP A 29 -23.32 -91.72 -22.34
N VAL A 30 -24.63 -91.43 -22.26
CA VAL A 30 -25.23 -90.17 -22.68
C VAL A 30 -25.56 -89.32 -21.46
N VAL A 31 -24.65 -88.40 -21.13
CA VAL A 31 -24.79 -87.40 -20.06
C VAL A 31 -24.41 -86.02 -20.58
N SER A 32 -25.26 -85.03 -20.32
CA SER A 32 -25.09 -83.63 -20.73
C SER A 32 -25.02 -82.69 -19.53
N LEU A 33 -24.08 -81.75 -19.54
CA LEU A 33 -23.94 -80.69 -18.54
C LEU A 33 -24.88 -79.53 -18.85
N SER A 34 -25.60 -79.04 -17.85
CA SER A 34 -26.27 -77.75 -17.88
C SER A 34 -25.66 -76.82 -16.84
N ALA A 35 -25.01 -75.76 -17.33
CA ALA A 35 -24.44 -74.68 -16.51
C ALA A 35 -25.34 -73.44 -16.44
N THR A 36 -26.59 -73.53 -16.93
CA THR A 36 -27.52 -72.38 -17.00
C THR A 36 -27.68 -71.71 -15.65
N ASN A 37 -27.94 -72.49 -14.61
CA ASN A 37 -28.13 -72.02 -13.23
C ASN A 37 -26.83 -71.95 -12.43
N ALA A 38 -25.68 -72.16 -13.07
CA ALA A 38 -24.40 -72.11 -12.39
C ALA A 38 -24.13 -70.70 -11.84
N SER A 39 -23.83 -70.61 -10.55
CA SER A 39 -23.48 -69.38 -9.83
C SER A 39 -22.15 -69.56 -9.12
N GLY A 40 -21.40 -68.46 -9.01
CA GLY A 40 -20.11 -68.43 -8.32
C GLY A 40 -20.12 -67.41 -7.19
N THR A 41 -19.55 -67.79 -6.05
CA THR A 41 -19.40 -66.91 -4.89
C THR A 41 -17.97 -66.96 -4.39
N TYR A 42 -17.30 -65.81 -4.36
CA TYR A 42 -16.02 -65.63 -3.68
C TYR A 42 -16.17 -65.85 -2.18
N VAL A 43 -15.18 -66.49 -1.55
CA VAL A 43 -15.17 -66.68 -0.09
C VAL A 43 -14.88 -65.38 0.70
N SER A 44 -14.44 -64.33 0.00
CA SER A 44 -14.17 -63.00 0.55
C SER A 44 -14.58 -61.94 -0.48
N ALA A 45 -15.13 -60.81 -0.01
CA ALA A 45 -15.42 -59.66 -0.87
C ALA A 45 -14.19 -58.75 -1.06
N ASN A 46 -13.13 -58.92 -0.27
CA ASN A 46 -11.97 -58.03 -0.27
C ASN A 46 -11.09 -58.21 -1.51
N ALA A 47 -10.44 -57.13 -1.93
CA ALA A 47 -9.50 -57.15 -3.04
C ALA A 47 -8.30 -58.05 -2.71
N ALA A 48 -8.08 -59.05 -3.55
CA ALA A 48 -6.97 -59.99 -3.46
C ALA A 48 -6.87 -60.81 -4.75
N ASN A 49 -5.72 -61.43 -4.96
CA ASN A 49 -5.50 -62.37 -6.06
C ASN A 49 -5.78 -63.81 -5.61
N GLY A 50 -6.25 -64.65 -6.53
CA GLY A 50 -6.42 -66.09 -6.31
C GLY A 50 -7.49 -66.44 -5.28
N ILE A 51 -8.52 -65.61 -5.10
CA ILE A 51 -9.59 -65.83 -4.14
C ILE A 51 -10.41 -67.05 -4.59
N THR A 52 -10.63 -67.98 -3.67
CA THR A 52 -11.48 -69.16 -3.91
C THR A 52 -12.90 -68.76 -4.26
N VAL A 53 -13.44 -69.38 -5.31
CA VAL A 53 -14.82 -69.24 -5.77
C VAL A 53 -15.51 -70.59 -5.68
N SER A 54 -16.53 -70.66 -4.83
CA SER A 54 -17.43 -71.81 -4.74
C SER A 54 -18.45 -71.74 -5.87
N VAL A 55 -18.51 -72.79 -6.71
CA VAL A 55 -19.50 -72.90 -7.78
C VAL A 55 -20.64 -73.80 -7.33
N THR A 56 -21.88 -73.40 -7.61
CA THR A 56 -23.09 -74.22 -7.39
C THR A 56 -24.00 -74.16 -8.61
N GLY A 57 -25.02 -75.01 -8.66
CA GLY A 57 -26.10 -74.90 -9.66
C GLY A 57 -25.80 -75.51 -11.04
N ASN A 58 -24.63 -76.11 -11.27
CA ASN A 58 -24.47 -77.02 -12.40
C ASN A 58 -25.34 -78.26 -12.19
N THR A 59 -25.92 -78.79 -13.26
CA THR A 59 -26.72 -80.00 -13.24
C THR A 59 -26.35 -80.92 -14.41
N ILE A 60 -26.64 -82.22 -14.28
CA ILE A 60 -26.50 -83.20 -15.35
C ILE A 60 -27.87 -83.75 -15.76
N SER A 61 -27.98 -84.14 -17.02
CA SER A 61 -29.17 -84.74 -17.63
C SER A 61 -28.75 -85.77 -18.68
N GLY A 62 -29.69 -86.56 -19.19
CA GLY A 62 -29.41 -87.61 -20.18
C GLY A 62 -29.94 -88.97 -19.71
N THR A 63 -29.88 -89.98 -20.57
CA THR A 63 -30.40 -91.32 -20.26
C THR A 63 -29.60 -92.02 -19.17
N ASP A 64 -28.31 -91.73 -19.08
CA ASP A 64 -27.40 -92.40 -18.15
C ASP A 64 -27.06 -91.52 -16.94
N SER A 65 -27.67 -90.34 -16.79
CA SER A 65 -27.28 -89.36 -15.76
C SER A 65 -27.49 -89.83 -14.33
N ALA A 66 -28.43 -90.76 -14.09
CA ALA A 66 -28.68 -91.33 -12.77
C ALA A 66 -27.53 -92.21 -12.25
N ASN A 67 -26.63 -92.65 -13.14
CA ASN A 67 -25.44 -93.43 -12.76
C ASN A 67 -24.30 -92.55 -12.22
N TYR A 68 -24.43 -91.22 -12.31
CA TYR A 68 -23.38 -90.27 -11.98
C TYR A 68 -23.80 -89.34 -10.84
N THR A 69 -22.84 -88.98 -9.99
CA THR A 69 -22.96 -87.86 -9.05
C THR A 69 -22.15 -86.67 -9.57
N LEU A 70 -22.76 -85.49 -9.61
CA LEU A 70 -22.07 -84.29 -10.08
C LEU A 70 -21.38 -83.57 -8.93
N SER A 71 -20.05 -83.59 -8.93
CA SER A 71 -19.25 -82.71 -8.07
C SER A 71 -19.13 -81.32 -8.70
N GLN A 72 -19.37 -80.27 -7.92
CA GLN A 72 -19.21 -78.90 -8.38
C GLN A 72 -17.72 -78.52 -8.39
N PRO A 73 -17.25 -77.75 -9.38
CA PRO A 73 -15.86 -77.31 -9.40
C PRO A 73 -15.59 -76.22 -8.36
N THR A 74 -14.36 -76.17 -7.87
CA THR A 74 -13.83 -75.01 -7.15
C THR A 74 -12.93 -74.24 -8.11
N LEU A 75 -13.15 -72.93 -8.22
CA LEU A 75 -12.36 -72.05 -9.08
C LEU A 75 -11.59 -71.03 -8.22
N THR A 76 -10.71 -70.28 -8.87
CA THR A 76 -10.10 -69.07 -8.30
C THR A 76 -10.30 -67.90 -9.25
N GLY A 77 -10.33 -66.68 -8.71
CA GLY A 77 -10.36 -65.45 -9.47
C GLY A 77 -9.81 -64.28 -8.66
N ASN A 78 -9.57 -63.15 -9.30
CA ASN A 78 -9.04 -61.96 -8.62
C ASN A 78 -10.14 -60.91 -8.42
N ILE A 79 -10.05 -60.18 -7.32
CA ILE A 79 -10.76 -58.92 -7.11
C ILE A 79 -9.71 -57.81 -7.05
N THR A 80 -9.71 -56.89 -8.02
CA THR A 80 -8.79 -55.75 -8.02
C THR A 80 -9.33 -54.61 -7.16
N PRO A 81 -8.48 -53.82 -6.49
CA PRO A 81 -8.93 -52.66 -5.72
C PRO A 81 -9.76 -51.67 -6.55
N ALA A 82 -10.76 -51.04 -5.92
CA ALA A 82 -11.49 -49.94 -6.54
C ALA A 82 -10.60 -48.69 -6.62
N LEU A 83 -10.59 -48.01 -7.75
CA LEU A 83 -9.77 -46.81 -7.95
C LEU A 83 -10.51 -45.58 -7.42
N ILE A 84 -9.91 -44.86 -6.49
CA ILE A 84 -10.33 -43.51 -6.08
C ILE A 84 -9.33 -42.51 -6.66
N THR A 85 -9.83 -41.53 -7.40
CA THR A 85 -9.02 -40.43 -7.92
C THR A 85 -9.47 -39.12 -7.30
N ILE A 86 -8.53 -38.45 -6.63
CA ILE A 86 -8.71 -37.11 -6.04
C ILE A 86 -7.97 -36.09 -6.91
N THR A 87 -8.68 -35.06 -7.36
CA THR A 87 -8.09 -33.95 -8.11
C THR A 87 -8.33 -32.64 -7.36
N GLY A 88 -7.26 -32.01 -6.87
CA GLY A 88 -7.32 -30.73 -6.20
C GLY A 88 -7.64 -29.58 -7.17
N ALA A 89 -8.33 -28.57 -6.64
CA ALA A 89 -8.62 -27.35 -7.41
C ALA A 89 -7.41 -26.42 -7.48
N ASN A 90 -7.38 -25.56 -8.49
CA ASN A 90 -6.38 -24.50 -8.61
C ASN A 90 -7.07 -23.14 -8.47
N ASN A 91 -7.29 -22.68 -7.24
CA ASN A 91 -7.98 -21.43 -7.01
C ASN A 91 -7.01 -20.25 -6.95
N THR A 92 -7.45 -19.13 -7.49
CA THR A 92 -6.77 -17.84 -7.35
C THR A 92 -7.72 -16.88 -6.65
N LEU A 93 -7.32 -16.38 -5.50
CA LEU A 93 -8.07 -15.43 -4.69
C LEU A 93 -7.27 -14.14 -4.52
N THR A 94 -7.92 -13.07 -4.10
CA THR A 94 -7.23 -11.83 -3.75
C THR A 94 -7.11 -11.73 -2.24
N TYR A 95 -6.00 -11.18 -1.76
CA TYR A 95 -5.79 -10.92 -0.35
C TYR A 95 -6.97 -10.15 0.26
N ASN A 96 -7.50 -10.64 1.39
CA ASN A 96 -8.68 -10.09 2.07
C ASN A 96 -8.50 -10.04 3.60
N ALA A 97 -7.25 -10.05 4.08
CA ALA A 97 -6.86 -10.07 5.49
C ALA A 97 -7.36 -11.27 6.32
N SER A 98 -7.88 -12.33 5.69
CA SER A 98 -8.36 -13.56 6.34
C SER A 98 -7.64 -14.80 5.83
N ILE A 99 -7.62 -15.89 6.62
CA ILE A 99 -7.15 -17.20 6.11
C ILE A 99 -8.14 -17.69 5.05
N GLN A 100 -7.61 -18.06 3.90
CA GLN A 100 -8.36 -18.61 2.77
C GLN A 100 -7.89 -20.04 2.51
N THR A 101 -8.83 -20.94 2.22
CA THR A 101 -8.56 -22.38 2.02
C THR A 101 -8.88 -22.78 0.59
N ASN A 102 -8.03 -23.60 -0.02
CA ASN A 102 -8.21 -24.11 -1.38
C ASN A 102 -9.34 -25.15 -1.49
N SER A 103 -10.59 -24.71 -1.53
CA SER A 103 -11.73 -25.64 -1.58
C SER A 103 -12.03 -26.13 -3.01
N GLY A 104 -12.81 -27.20 -3.13
CA GLY A 104 -13.34 -27.65 -4.44
C GLY A 104 -12.57 -28.78 -5.11
N ALA A 105 -11.82 -29.59 -4.35
CA ALA A 105 -11.31 -30.84 -4.87
C ALA A 105 -12.46 -31.73 -5.38
N LYS A 106 -12.17 -32.53 -6.40
CA LYS A 106 -13.11 -33.46 -7.02
C LYS A 106 -12.69 -34.90 -6.76
N VAL A 107 -13.68 -35.78 -6.65
CA VAL A 107 -13.50 -37.23 -6.50
C VAL A 107 -14.17 -37.99 -7.63
N SER A 108 -13.49 -39.01 -8.14
CA SER A 108 -14.07 -40.04 -9.01
C SER A 108 -13.75 -41.41 -8.43
N ILE A 109 -14.68 -42.35 -8.56
CA ILE A 109 -14.55 -43.73 -8.09
C ILE A 109 -14.82 -44.65 -9.27
N ASN A 110 -13.90 -45.59 -9.53
CA ASN A 110 -13.95 -46.54 -10.64
C ASN A 110 -14.21 -45.88 -12.01
N GLY A 111 -13.67 -44.68 -12.24
CA GLY A 111 -13.85 -43.93 -13.48
C GLY A 111 -15.23 -43.27 -13.65
N GLY A 112 -16.05 -43.22 -12.61
CA GLY A 112 -17.29 -42.45 -12.59
C GLY A 112 -17.08 -40.95 -12.81
N ILE A 113 -18.17 -40.21 -13.05
CA ILE A 113 -18.10 -38.76 -13.25
C ILE A 113 -17.54 -38.10 -11.99
N ALA A 114 -16.50 -37.28 -12.16
CA ALA A 114 -15.87 -36.59 -11.05
C ALA A 114 -16.82 -35.53 -10.45
N THR A 115 -17.08 -35.63 -9.15
CA THR A 115 -17.96 -34.70 -8.42
C THR A 115 -17.16 -33.86 -7.44
N THR A 116 -17.59 -32.61 -7.22
CA THR A 116 -17.00 -31.75 -6.20
C THR A 116 -17.30 -32.32 -4.82
N ILE A 117 -16.28 -32.36 -3.97
CA ILE A 117 -16.43 -32.83 -2.59
C ILE A 117 -17.04 -31.69 -1.77
N SER A 118 -18.22 -31.95 -1.21
CA SER A 118 -18.88 -31.06 -0.25
C SER A 118 -18.52 -31.51 1.17
N GLY A 119 -17.56 -30.85 1.79
CA GLY A 119 -17.06 -31.19 3.13
C GLY A 119 -15.77 -32.02 3.11
N SER A 120 -15.49 -32.73 4.21
CA SER A 120 -14.28 -33.53 4.35
C SER A 120 -14.50 -35.02 4.13
N THR A 121 -15.74 -35.51 4.17
CA THR A 121 -16.02 -36.95 4.04
C THR A 121 -16.36 -37.33 2.60
N ILE A 122 -15.76 -38.43 2.14
CA ILE A 122 -16.03 -39.06 0.86
C ILE A 122 -16.66 -40.43 1.15
N ASN A 123 -17.92 -40.59 0.75
CA ASN A 123 -18.57 -41.90 0.78
C ASN A 123 -18.31 -42.58 -0.55
N THR A 124 -17.86 -43.84 -0.51
CA THR A 124 -17.45 -44.54 -1.73
C THR A 124 -18.64 -45.01 -2.58
N GLY A 125 -19.83 -45.10 -1.97
CA GLY A 125 -20.99 -45.77 -2.55
C GLY A 125 -20.88 -47.30 -2.54
N ILE A 126 -19.77 -47.85 -2.05
CA ILE A 126 -19.53 -49.29 -1.90
C ILE A 126 -19.68 -49.65 -0.42
N GLY A 127 -20.81 -50.25 -0.06
CA GLY A 127 -21.14 -50.55 1.34
C GLY A 127 -21.17 -49.29 2.22
N THR A 128 -20.60 -49.38 3.41
CA THR A 128 -20.50 -48.27 4.39
C THR A 128 -19.11 -47.61 4.40
N GLU A 129 -18.29 -47.91 3.39
CA GLU A 129 -16.89 -47.49 3.33
C GLU A 129 -16.77 -45.99 3.03
N SER A 130 -15.92 -45.30 3.78
CA SER A 130 -15.73 -43.85 3.68
C SER A 130 -14.30 -43.42 3.96
N PHE A 131 -13.93 -42.26 3.44
CA PHE A 131 -12.64 -41.62 3.69
C PHE A 131 -12.84 -40.18 4.14
N THR A 132 -11.91 -39.68 4.94
CA THR A 132 -11.81 -38.24 5.24
C THR A 132 -10.67 -37.64 4.41
N LEU A 133 -10.98 -36.63 3.62
CA LEU A 133 -10.03 -35.82 2.88
C LEU A 133 -9.54 -34.63 3.73
N THR A 134 -8.23 -34.52 3.83
CA THR A 134 -7.51 -33.42 4.50
C THR A 134 -6.43 -32.86 3.58
N GLY A 135 -5.69 -31.86 4.05
CA GLY A 135 -4.48 -31.37 3.35
C GLY A 135 -4.73 -30.28 2.32
N TYR A 136 -5.88 -29.61 2.35
CA TYR A 136 -6.08 -28.39 1.56
C TYR A 136 -5.07 -27.31 1.97
N ALA A 137 -4.50 -26.61 0.99
CA ALA A 137 -3.70 -25.43 1.26
C ALA A 137 -4.55 -24.36 1.93
N ALA A 138 -4.01 -23.73 2.97
CA ALA A 138 -4.61 -22.58 3.64
C ALA A 138 -3.57 -21.49 3.84
N ALA A 139 -3.89 -20.27 3.41
CA ALA A 139 -3.00 -19.13 3.49
C ALA A 139 -3.78 -17.83 3.65
N LYS A 140 -3.16 -16.88 4.33
CA LYS A 140 -3.68 -15.52 4.48
C LYS A 140 -2.99 -14.55 3.51
N ASP A 141 -1.67 -14.58 3.50
CA ASP A 141 -0.84 -13.57 2.85
C ASP A 141 -0.54 -13.90 1.38
N TYR A 142 -0.11 -12.88 0.64
CA TYR A 142 0.45 -13.04 -0.69
C TYR A 142 1.76 -13.85 -0.62
N SER A 143 1.94 -14.73 -1.59
CA SER A 143 3.22 -15.38 -1.87
C SER A 143 3.47 -15.37 -3.37
N ALA A 144 4.74 -15.20 -3.75
CA ALA A 144 5.15 -15.29 -5.16
C ALA A 144 4.99 -16.71 -5.72
N THR A 145 4.99 -17.72 -4.85
CA THR A 145 4.71 -19.10 -5.19
C THR A 145 3.36 -19.52 -4.64
N ARG A 146 2.64 -20.32 -5.41
CA ARG A 146 1.37 -20.93 -4.98
C ARG A 146 1.55 -21.79 -3.73
N TYR A 147 0.56 -21.78 -2.85
CA TYR A 147 0.44 -22.72 -1.74
C TYR A 147 -0.08 -24.05 -2.26
N ASN A 148 0.76 -25.08 -2.27
CA ASN A 148 0.37 -26.40 -2.79
C ASN A 148 -0.52 -27.15 -1.79
N ASP A 149 -1.52 -27.86 -2.30
CA ASP A 149 -2.24 -28.81 -1.47
C ASP A 149 -1.33 -30.00 -1.12
N SER A 150 -1.59 -30.59 0.04
CA SER A 150 -1.08 -31.90 0.47
C SER A 150 -2.25 -32.86 0.73
N LEU A 151 -3.20 -32.92 -0.21
CA LEU A 151 -4.37 -33.78 -0.19
C LEU A 151 -4.05 -35.22 0.22
N LEU A 152 -4.81 -35.71 1.20
CA LEU A 152 -4.64 -37.05 1.77
C LEU A 152 -5.99 -37.60 2.23
N LEU A 153 -6.30 -38.82 1.83
CA LEU A 153 -7.40 -39.61 2.36
C LEU A 153 -6.95 -40.45 3.54
N THR A 154 -7.71 -40.37 4.63
CA THR A 154 -7.61 -41.26 5.78
C THR A 154 -8.85 -42.13 5.83
N SER A 155 -8.70 -43.45 5.98
CA SER A 155 -9.82 -44.38 6.07
C SER A 155 -10.70 -44.05 7.26
N GLY A 156 -12.01 -43.95 7.04
CA GLY A 156 -12.99 -43.86 8.11
C GLY A 156 -13.06 -45.16 8.91
N THR A 157 -13.74 -45.11 10.05
CA THR A 157 -14.02 -46.29 10.85
C THR A 157 -14.73 -47.37 10.04
N GLY A 158 -14.26 -48.61 10.14
CA GLY A 158 -14.82 -49.75 9.41
C GLY A 158 -14.33 -49.86 7.96
N THR A 159 -13.59 -48.87 7.44
CA THR A 159 -13.12 -48.90 6.06
C THR A 159 -11.87 -49.78 5.90
N VAL A 160 -11.91 -50.69 4.94
CA VAL A 160 -10.79 -51.58 4.61
C VAL A 160 -9.98 -50.95 3.49
N ALA A 161 -8.98 -50.13 3.84
CA ALA A 161 -8.19 -49.36 2.87
C ALA A 161 -7.53 -50.21 1.77
N GLY A 162 -7.18 -51.48 2.06
CA GLY A 162 -6.60 -52.40 1.08
C GLY A 162 -7.51 -52.75 -0.11
N ASN A 163 -8.82 -52.48 0.00
CA ASN A 163 -9.78 -52.65 -1.09
C ASN A 163 -9.76 -51.50 -2.10
N TYR A 164 -8.94 -50.47 -1.87
CA TYR A 164 -8.89 -49.27 -2.70
C TYR A 164 -7.46 -48.96 -3.15
N SER A 165 -7.34 -48.50 -4.40
CA SER A 165 -6.15 -47.82 -4.90
C SER A 165 -6.46 -46.33 -4.99
N ILE A 166 -5.60 -45.48 -4.44
CA ILE A 166 -5.87 -44.03 -4.36
C ILE A 166 -4.81 -43.28 -5.17
N THR A 167 -5.28 -42.38 -6.03
CA THR A 167 -4.45 -41.50 -6.85
C THR A 167 -4.77 -40.05 -6.54
N TYR A 168 -3.74 -39.20 -6.45
CA TYR A 168 -3.89 -37.79 -6.17
C TYR A 168 -3.26 -36.94 -7.27
N SER A 169 -4.01 -35.93 -7.73
CA SER A 169 -3.48 -34.81 -8.48
C SER A 169 -3.61 -33.57 -7.60
N GLN A 170 -2.48 -33.07 -7.09
CA GLN A 170 -2.48 -31.98 -6.11
C GLN A 170 -2.90 -30.66 -6.74
N GLY A 171 -3.82 -29.96 -6.06
CA GLY A 171 -4.20 -28.60 -6.38
C GLY A 171 -3.32 -27.58 -5.65
N GLY A 172 -3.83 -26.37 -5.51
CA GLY A 172 -3.21 -25.33 -4.70
C GLY A 172 -3.86 -23.96 -4.86
N LEU A 173 -3.52 -23.09 -3.92
CA LEU A 173 -4.07 -21.75 -3.75
C LEU A 173 -3.05 -20.68 -4.13
N THR A 174 -3.44 -19.79 -5.02
CA THR A 174 -2.71 -18.54 -5.30
C THR A 174 -3.44 -17.40 -4.61
N ILE A 175 -2.73 -16.61 -3.78
CA ILE A 175 -3.24 -15.36 -3.23
C ILE A 175 -2.58 -14.21 -3.99
N ASN A 176 -3.37 -13.48 -4.78
CA ASN A 176 -2.95 -12.25 -5.44
C ASN A 176 -2.96 -11.08 -4.45
N LYS A 177 -2.11 -10.08 -4.72
CA LYS A 177 -2.11 -8.84 -3.95
C LYS A 177 -3.41 -8.05 -4.14
N ALA A 178 -3.90 -7.43 -3.07
CA ALA A 178 -5.04 -6.51 -3.14
C ALA A 178 -4.60 -5.11 -3.62
N PRO A 179 -5.44 -4.35 -4.33
CA PRO A 179 -5.12 -2.96 -4.65
C PRO A 179 -5.17 -2.08 -3.39
N LEU A 180 -4.20 -1.19 -3.23
CA LEU A 180 -4.19 -0.13 -2.21
C LEU A 180 -3.79 1.19 -2.87
N THR A 181 -4.48 2.28 -2.56
CA THR A 181 -4.08 3.62 -2.99
C THR A 181 -3.81 4.50 -1.80
N VAL A 182 -2.65 5.17 -1.79
CA VAL A 182 -2.24 6.14 -0.78
C VAL A 182 -2.08 7.50 -1.46
N THR A 183 -2.92 8.45 -1.06
CA THR A 183 -2.96 9.80 -1.65
C THR A 183 -2.59 10.83 -0.60
N GLY A 184 -1.46 11.51 -0.78
CA GLY A 184 -1.02 12.60 0.08
C GLY A 184 -1.90 13.84 -0.09
N VAL A 185 -2.07 14.61 0.99
CA VAL A 185 -2.80 15.88 0.92
C VAL A 185 -1.93 16.97 0.30
N THR A 186 -2.56 18.02 -0.23
CA THR A 186 -1.85 19.25 -0.61
C THR A 186 -2.09 20.31 0.45
N THR A 187 -1.03 20.72 1.13
CA THR A 187 -1.06 21.69 2.23
C THR A 187 -0.40 22.99 1.79
N SER A 188 -1.02 24.12 2.09
CA SER A 188 -0.45 25.45 1.85
C SER A 188 -0.43 26.24 3.16
N VAL A 189 0.74 26.78 3.50
CA VAL A 189 1.00 27.49 4.75
C VAL A 189 1.81 28.75 4.46
N THR A 190 1.86 29.66 5.43
CA THR A 190 2.75 30.83 5.37
C THR A 190 3.98 30.56 6.22
N TYR A 191 5.15 30.98 5.71
CA TYR A 191 6.42 30.89 6.42
C TYR A 191 6.30 31.41 7.86
N ASN A 192 6.76 30.60 8.82
CA ASN A 192 6.70 30.88 10.25
C ASN A 192 8.05 30.72 10.96
N GLY A 193 9.13 30.46 10.20
CA GLY A 193 10.48 30.32 10.74
C GLY A 193 10.76 28.96 11.41
N GLY A 194 9.86 27.99 11.33
CA GLY A 194 10.04 26.62 11.81
C GLY A 194 9.82 25.58 10.70
N ALA A 195 10.22 24.33 10.97
CA ALA A 195 9.93 23.23 10.05
C ALA A 195 8.42 22.97 9.99
N GLN A 196 7.89 22.89 8.78
CA GLN A 196 6.50 22.59 8.48
C GLN A 196 6.44 21.26 7.74
N THR A 197 5.48 20.42 8.10
CA THR A 197 5.32 19.08 7.53
C THR A 197 3.97 18.94 6.89
N ASN A 198 3.92 18.26 5.75
CA ASN A 198 2.70 17.59 5.34
C ASN A 198 2.49 16.40 6.30
N ASN A 199 1.27 16.13 6.73
CA ASN A 199 1.05 15.15 7.81
C ASN A 199 -0.16 14.24 7.63
N ALA A 200 -0.75 14.24 6.43
CA ALA A 200 -1.92 13.43 6.16
C ALA A 200 -1.86 12.77 4.79
N ALA A 201 -2.35 11.54 4.73
CA ALA A 201 -2.65 10.82 3.51
C ALA A 201 -4.00 10.13 3.67
N THR A 202 -4.76 10.06 2.58
CA THR A 202 -5.97 9.23 2.49
C THR A 202 -5.57 7.85 1.97
N ILE A 203 -6.06 6.80 2.63
CA ILE A 203 -5.78 5.41 2.26
C ILE A 203 -7.08 4.74 1.85
N THR A 204 -7.11 4.14 0.66
CA THR A 204 -8.27 3.39 0.14
C THR A 204 -7.84 1.99 -0.32
N GLY A 205 -8.76 1.03 -0.26
CA GLY A 205 -8.49 -0.37 -0.63
C GLY A 205 -7.92 -1.25 0.49
N LYS A 206 -7.80 -0.73 1.71
CA LYS A 206 -7.39 -1.50 2.90
C LYS A 206 -8.34 -2.68 3.11
N GLN A 207 -7.78 -3.85 3.41
CA GLN A 207 -8.52 -5.08 3.72
C GLN A 207 -8.61 -5.29 5.23
N GLY A 208 -9.80 -5.66 5.71
CA GLY A 208 -10.06 -5.96 7.12
C GLY A 208 -9.51 -4.90 8.09
N SER A 209 -8.82 -5.37 9.13
CA SER A 209 -8.28 -4.51 10.19
C SER A 209 -6.83 -4.06 9.94
N ASP A 210 -6.25 -4.30 8.75
CA ASP A 210 -4.83 -4.07 8.46
C ASP A 210 -4.35 -2.65 8.76
N SER A 211 -3.32 -2.47 9.59
CA SER A 211 -2.78 -1.13 9.85
C SER A 211 -1.82 -0.70 8.73
N ILE A 212 -2.10 0.44 8.09
CA ILE A 212 -1.27 1.01 7.04
C ILE A 212 -0.54 2.22 7.62
N VAL A 213 0.79 2.14 7.67
CA VAL A 213 1.65 3.23 8.14
C VAL A 213 2.31 3.86 6.93
N VAL A 214 2.10 5.17 6.76
CA VAL A 214 2.61 5.95 5.63
C VAL A 214 3.77 6.81 6.10
N ALA A 215 4.87 6.81 5.35
CA ALA A 215 6.03 7.65 5.54
C ALA A 215 6.32 8.48 4.28
N GLY A 216 7.31 9.38 4.36
CA GLY A 216 7.77 10.14 3.20
C GLY A 216 6.99 11.43 2.92
N TYR A 217 6.31 11.97 3.93
CA TYR A 217 5.70 13.29 3.84
C TYR A 217 6.74 14.39 3.64
N ALA A 218 6.40 15.42 2.85
CA ALA A 218 7.23 16.59 2.66
C ALA A 218 7.46 17.34 3.99
N SER A 219 8.69 17.79 4.22
CA SER A 219 9.08 18.60 5.37
C SER A 219 10.07 19.67 4.94
N ALA A 220 9.78 20.93 5.25
CA ALA A 220 10.64 22.05 4.89
C ALA A 220 10.43 23.24 5.82
N THR A 221 11.42 24.13 5.87
CA THR A 221 11.35 25.37 6.68
C THR A 221 11.14 26.61 5.82
N ASN A 222 11.73 26.65 4.62
CA ASN A 222 11.78 27.86 3.79
C ASN A 222 10.67 27.89 2.73
N VAL A 223 10.47 29.06 2.13
CA VAL A 223 9.51 29.25 1.04
C VAL A 223 9.83 28.34 -0.14
N GLY A 224 8.79 27.70 -0.67
CA GLY A 224 8.91 26.80 -1.81
C GLY A 224 7.76 25.81 -1.90
N ASN A 225 7.85 24.91 -2.88
CA ASN A 225 6.93 23.80 -3.10
C ASN A 225 7.70 22.49 -2.94
N TYR A 226 7.20 21.61 -2.08
CA TYR A 226 7.84 20.36 -1.69
C TYR A 226 6.86 19.22 -1.90
N SER A 227 7.13 18.32 -2.84
CA SER A 227 6.30 17.13 -3.05
C SER A 227 6.55 16.08 -1.97
N ASP A 228 5.51 15.33 -1.62
CA ASP A 228 5.70 14.12 -0.85
C ASP A 228 6.48 13.08 -1.67
N ASN A 229 7.12 12.14 -0.98
CA ASN A 229 7.68 10.91 -1.53
C ASN A 229 7.13 9.72 -0.74
N LEU A 230 5.82 9.48 -0.90
CA LEU A 230 5.08 8.57 -0.04
C LEU A 230 5.55 7.12 -0.18
N SER A 231 5.53 6.43 0.95
CA SER A 231 5.80 4.99 1.03
C SER A 231 4.94 4.36 2.13
N VAL A 232 4.66 3.06 2.02
CA VAL A 232 4.05 2.29 3.11
C VAL A 232 5.12 1.41 3.74
N THR A 233 5.23 1.47 5.07
CA THR A 233 6.28 0.77 5.82
C THR A 233 5.75 -0.35 6.73
N SER A 234 4.42 -0.55 6.78
CA SER A 234 3.83 -1.63 7.58
C SER A 234 4.10 -3.00 6.98
N SER A 235 4.18 -4.03 7.83
CA SER A 235 4.51 -5.42 7.42
C SER A 235 3.50 -6.02 6.45
N VAL A 236 2.26 -5.55 6.46
CA VAL A 236 1.19 -5.98 5.54
C VAL A 236 1.37 -5.45 4.11
N ALA A 237 2.32 -4.53 3.85
CA ALA A 237 2.52 -3.92 2.54
C ALA A 237 2.80 -4.94 1.42
N SER A 238 3.44 -6.06 1.73
CA SER A 238 3.71 -7.14 0.75
C SER A 238 2.44 -7.74 0.15
N ASN A 239 1.31 -7.65 0.86
CA ASN A 239 0.00 -8.15 0.44
C ASN A 239 -0.74 -7.20 -0.51
N TYR A 240 -0.18 -6.02 -0.80
CA TYR A 240 -0.84 -5.01 -1.61
C TYR A 240 -0.04 -4.63 -2.86
N ASN A 241 -0.75 -4.35 -3.95
CA ASN A 241 -0.24 -3.59 -5.06
C ASN A 241 -0.54 -2.11 -4.79
N ILE A 242 0.47 -1.38 -4.31
CA ILE A 242 0.29 -0.04 -3.76
C ILE A 242 0.51 1.01 -4.86
N THR A 243 -0.47 1.88 -5.05
CA THR A 243 -0.38 3.08 -5.89
C THR A 243 -0.19 4.30 -5.01
N TYR A 244 0.87 5.06 -5.26
CA TYR A 244 1.16 6.31 -4.56
C TYR A 244 0.75 7.51 -5.41
N VAL A 245 -0.05 8.39 -4.84
CA VAL A 245 -0.37 9.70 -5.40
C VAL A 245 0.21 10.74 -4.44
N ASN A 246 1.38 11.26 -4.76
CA ASN A 246 2.08 12.19 -3.88
C ASN A 246 1.30 13.51 -3.77
N GLY A 247 1.16 13.99 -2.53
CA GLY A 247 0.69 15.33 -2.23
C GLY A 247 1.83 16.34 -2.28
N SER A 248 1.62 17.51 -1.65
CA SER A 248 2.65 18.54 -1.56
C SER A 248 2.46 19.47 -0.36
N LEU A 249 3.57 20.05 0.09
CA LEU A 249 3.63 21.17 1.02
C LEU A 249 4.09 22.43 0.26
N THR A 250 3.28 23.48 0.29
CA THR A 250 3.64 24.80 -0.23
C THR A 250 3.82 25.78 0.93
N ILE A 251 5.00 26.36 1.05
CA ILE A 251 5.32 27.40 2.04
C ILE A 251 5.36 28.73 1.28
N ASN A 252 4.37 29.58 1.52
CA ASN A 252 4.27 30.91 0.91
C ASN A 252 5.10 31.92 1.70
N THR A 253 5.52 32.98 1.02
CA THR A 253 6.23 34.10 1.64
C THR A 253 5.41 34.75 2.75
N LYS A 254 6.07 35.12 3.85
CA LYS A 254 5.47 35.95 4.91
C LYS A 254 5.61 37.44 4.53
N ALA A 255 4.65 38.27 4.93
CA ALA A 255 4.79 39.72 4.76
C ALA A 255 5.89 40.27 5.69
N LEU A 256 6.76 41.13 5.14
CA LEU A 256 7.74 41.93 5.89
C LEU A 256 7.58 43.39 5.50
N THR A 257 7.38 44.27 6.48
CA THR A 257 7.37 45.72 6.25
C THR A 257 8.65 46.33 6.79
N ILE A 258 9.29 47.18 5.98
CA ILE A 258 10.48 47.95 6.35
C ILE A 258 10.13 49.43 6.23
N VAL A 259 10.25 50.18 7.33
CA VAL A 259 9.93 51.62 7.37
C VAL A 259 11.20 52.41 7.63
N ALA A 260 11.53 53.39 6.79
CA ALA A 260 12.63 54.30 7.09
C ALA A 260 12.29 55.16 8.33
N ASN A 261 13.25 55.34 9.22
CA ASN A 261 13.06 56.17 10.40
C ASN A 261 12.95 57.64 10.00
N ALA A 262 12.12 58.41 10.70
CA ALA A 262 12.06 59.85 10.49
C ALA A 262 13.44 60.49 10.73
N GLN A 263 13.82 61.42 9.86
CA GLN A 263 15.10 62.14 9.93
C GLN A 263 14.87 63.63 10.09
N SER A 264 15.85 64.33 10.65
CA SER A 264 15.83 65.78 10.76
C SER A 264 17.21 66.36 10.50
N THR A 265 17.27 67.45 9.76
CA THR A 265 18.52 68.16 9.44
C THR A 265 18.28 69.65 9.34
N PRO A 266 19.22 70.51 9.77
CA PRO A 266 19.09 71.95 9.55
C PRO A 266 19.15 72.30 8.05
N TYR A 267 18.54 73.42 7.69
CA TYR A 267 18.67 74.02 6.36
C TYR A 267 20.15 74.12 5.94
N GLY A 268 20.44 73.79 4.68
CA GLY A 268 21.80 73.70 4.15
C GLY A 268 22.56 72.40 4.39
N THR A 269 21.94 71.42 5.06
CA THR A 269 22.52 70.07 5.23
C THR A 269 21.50 69.04 4.79
N VAL A 270 21.93 68.05 3.99
CA VAL A 270 21.08 66.97 3.48
C VAL A 270 21.26 65.72 4.34
N VAL A 271 20.17 64.94 4.53
CA VAL A 271 20.23 63.61 5.16
C VAL A 271 21.21 62.71 4.40
N THR A 272 22.08 62.03 5.14
CA THR A 272 23.01 61.06 4.57
C THR A 272 22.25 59.88 3.94
N THR A 273 22.42 59.69 2.65
CA THR A 273 21.86 58.57 1.88
C THR A 273 22.93 57.56 1.50
N GLY A 274 22.52 56.34 1.15
CA GLY A 274 23.41 55.34 0.60
C GLY A 274 23.05 53.92 1.01
N ALA A 275 23.80 52.97 0.46
CA ALA A 275 23.78 51.58 0.89
C ALA A 275 24.34 51.44 2.30
N GLY A 276 23.93 50.39 3.02
CA GLY A 276 24.41 50.13 4.38
C GLY A 276 23.72 50.96 5.47
N ALA A 277 22.62 51.65 5.15
CA ALA A 277 21.88 52.45 6.11
C ALA A 277 21.18 51.57 7.15
N THR A 278 21.22 52.01 8.41
CA THR A 278 20.63 51.32 9.59
C THR A 278 19.42 52.06 10.18
N GLN A 279 19.00 53.16 9.57
CA GLN A 279 17.92 54.02 10.05
C GLN A 279 16.55 53.53 9.55
N PHE A 280 16.12 52.37 10.01
CA PHE A 280 14.83 51.78 9.67
C PHE A 280 14.26 50.94 10.83
N THR A 281 13.00 50.57 10.72
CA THR A 281 12.32 49.57 11.56
C THR A 281 11.75 48.46 10.69
N THR A 282 11.55 47.28 11.29
CA THR A 282 10.97 46.12 10.61
C THR A 282 9.77 45.57 11.38
N VAL A 283 8.78 45.07 10.65
CA VAL A 283 7.61 44.36 11.21
C VAL A 283 7.37 43.10 10.39
N GLY A 284 7.24 41.97 11.08
CA GLY A 284 6.89 40.68 10.46
C GLY A 284 8.01 39.65 10.42
N LEU A 285 9.26 40.02 10.76
CA LEU A 285 10.35 39.06 10.93
C LEU A 285 10.00 38.00 11.99
N VAL A 286 10.42 36.77 11.76
CA VAL A 286 10.29 35.63 12.68
C VAL A 286 11.63 34.93 12.87
N SER A 287 11.75 34.16 13.96
CA SER A 287 12.94 33.36 14.26
C SER A 287 14.23 34.20 14.29
N SER A 288 15.31 33.70 13.65
CA SER A 288 16.62 34.34 13.58
C SER A 288 16.81 35.21 12.32
N ASP A 289 15.72 35.52 11.61
CA ASP A 289 15.81 36.33 10.40
C ASP A 289 16.07 37.78 10.75
N VAL A 290 16.90 38.44 9.94
CA VAL A 290 17.36 39.79 10.22
C VAL A 290 17.43 40.61 8.95
N VAL A 291 17.08 41.88 9.06
CA VAL A 291 17.48 42.91 8.09
C VAL A 291 18.63 43.68 8.74
N ASN A 292 19.83 43.59 8.17
CA ASN A 292 21.03 44.26 8.69
C ASN A 292 21.15 45.69 8.16
N SER A 293 20.78 45.91 6.90
CA SER A 293 20.85 47.22 6.28
C SER A 293 19.87 47.38 5.13
N VAL A 294 19.64 48.62 4.73
CA VAL A 294 18.92 49.01 3.51
C VAL A 294 19.75 50.01 2.72
N THR A 295 19.32 50.28 1.49
CA THR A 295 19.70 51.51 0.78
C THR A 295 18.67 52.60 1.11
N LEU A 296 19.13 53.73 1.65
CA LEU A 296 18.28 54.88 1.95
C LEU A 296 18.48 55.98 0.90
N SER A 297 17.39 56.50 0.36
CA SER A 297 17.38 57.65 -0.56
C SER A 297 16.46 58.75 -0.04
N THR A 298 16.74 60.00 -0.38
CA THR A 298 15.91 61.16 -0.01
C THR A 298 15.66 62.05 -1.23
N ASN A 299 14.52 62.73 -1.26
CA ASN A 299 14.23 63.81 -2.21
C ASN A 299 14.64 65.20 -1.69
N GLN A 300 15.30 65.27 -0.53
CA GLN A 300 15.81 66.51 0.04
C GLN A 300 17.00 67.05 -0.77
N LEU A 301 17.00 68.37 -1.01
CA LEU A 301 18.12 69.12 -1.58
C LEU A 301 18.76 70.01 -0.52
N VAL A 302 20.01 70.43 -0.75
CA VAL A 302 20.72 71.38 0.14
C VAL A 302 19.99 72.73 0.26
N THR A 303 19.18 73.06 -0.73
CA THR A 303 18.35 74.27 -0.84
C THR A 303 16.90 74.07 -0.38
N THR A 304 16.52 72.89 0.11
CA THR A 304 15.15 72.64 0.60
C THR A 304 14.89 73.51 1.83
N ASN A 305 13.92 74.42 1.75
CA ASN A 305 13.55 75.35 2.82
C ASN A 305 13.15 74.63 4.11
N ALA A 306 13.43 75.28 5.24
CA ALA A 306 12.86 74.86 6.53
C ALA A 306 11.32 74.86 6.48
N GLY A 307 10.71 73.82 7.03
CA GLY A 307 9.25 73.63 7.01
C GLY A 307 8.66 73.14 5.69
N ALA A 308 9.48 72.79 4.69
CA ALA A 308 8.98 72.16 3.45
C ALA A 308 8.27 70.83 3.75
N SER A 309 7.13 70.60 3.08
CA SER A 309 6.34 69.36 3.18
C SER A 309 6.70 68.38 2.07
N GLY A 310 6.41 67.08 2.28
CA GLY A 310 6.61 66.03 1.27
C GLY A 310 8.06 65.57 1.09
N ILE A 311 8.95 65.95 2.02
CA ILE A 311 10.33 65.46 2.02
C ILE A 311 10.36 64.12 2.74
N ILE A 312 10.88 63.10 2.07
CA ILE A 312 10.79 61.71 2.50
C ILE A 312 12.11 60.97 2.34
N ALA A 313 12.32 59.97 3.19
CA ALA A 313 13.37 58.98 3.09
C ALA A 313 12.76 57.65 2.63
N THR A 314 13.25 57.10 1.52
CA THR A 314 12.73 55.85 0.92
C THR A 314 13.75 54.73 1.10
N PRO A 315 13.43 53.67 1.87
CA PRO A 315 14.27 52.50 1.99
C PRO A 315 14.08 51.56 0.80
N SER A 316 15.12 50.82 0.43
CA SER A 316 15.11 49.81 -0.63
C SER A 316 16.25 48.81 -0.44
N ALA A 317 16.31 47.75 -1.26
CA ALA A 317 17.42 46.81 -1.32
C ALA A 317 17.90 46.32 0.07
N ALA A 318 16.96 45.78 0.86
CA ALA A 318 17.26 45.20 2.16
C ALA A 318 18.26 44.05 2.05
N LEU A 319 19.28 44.07 2.91
CA LEU A 319 20.29 43.04 3.03
C LEU A 319 20.22 42.42 4.41
N GLY A 320 20.28 41.09 4.47
CA GLY A 320 20.01 40.34 5.69
C GLY A 320 20.01 38.84 5.48
N SER A 321 19.56 38.11 6.50
CA SER A 321 19.41 36.65 6.47
C SER A 321 17.92 36.28 6.44
N GLY A 322 17.58 35.23 5.69
CA GLY A 322 16.20 34.71 5.60
C GLY A 322 15.24 35.52 4.73
N LEU A 323 15.71 36.62 4.11
CA LEU A 323 14.84 37.56 3.38
C LEU A 323 14.14 36.96 2.16
N SER A 324 14.66 35.87 1.59
CA SER A 324 13.98 35.12 0.51
C SER A 324 12.64 34.52 0.95
N ASN A 325 12.40 34.40 2.25
CA ASN A 325 11.15 33.87 2.81
C ASN A 325 10.05 34.93 2.94
N TYR A 326 10.32 36.18 2.51
CA TYR A 326 9.42 37.30 2.73
C TYR A 326 9.05 38.02 1.45
N SER A 327 7.82 38.50 1.39
CA SER A 327 7.39 39.54 0.46
C SER A 327 7.59 40.88 1.15
N ILE A 328 8.60 41.63 0.70
CA ILE A 328 9.05 42.87 1.37
C ILE A 328 8.28 44.08 0.84
N THR A 329 7.69 44.85 1.75
CA THR A 329 7.08 46.16 1.50
C THR A 329 7.93 47.25 2.13
N TYR A 330 8.28 48.27 1.34
CA TYR A 330 9.08 49.42 1.79
C TYR A 330 8.19 50.65 1.99
N ASN A 331 8.20 51.20 3.19
CA ASN A 331 7.46 52.40 3.55
C ASN A 331 8.43 53.56 3.82
N THR A 332 8.04 54.73 3.33
CA THR A 332 8.84 55.96 3.43
C THR A 332 8.78 56.56 4.84
N GLY A 333 9.89 57.10 5.32
CA GLY A 333 9.97 57.95 6.51
C GLY A 333 9.89 59.44 6.15
N VAL A 334 9.50 60.29 7.11
CA VAL A 334 9.48 61.75 6.91
C VAL A 334 10.87 62.35 7.15
N VAL A 335 11.25 63.36 6.36
CA VAL A 335 12.45 64.17 6.59
C VAL A 335 12.03 65.60 6.95
N THR A 336 12.40 66.06 8.13
CA THR A 336 12.12 67.43 8.59
C THR A 336 13.33 68.33 8.39
N VAL A 337 13.18 69.40 7.61
CA VAL A 337 14.20 70.45 7.52
C VAL A 337 13.93 71.51 8.58
N THR A 338 14.84 71.67 9.53
CA THR A 338 14.72 72.66 10.60
C THR A 338 15.41 73.97 10.22
N PRO A 339 14.96 75.10 10.79
CA PRO A 339 15.66 76.36 10.63
C PRO A 339 17.12 76.24 11.08
N LYS A 340 18.03 76.85 10.32
CA LYS A 340 19.43 77.03 10.75
C LYS A 340 19.54 78.33 11.55
N ALA A 341 20.23 78.28 12.68
CA ALA A 341 20.46 79.46 13.49
C ALA A 341 21.33 80.49 12.72
N LEU A 342 20.88 81.74 12.71
CA LEU A 342 21.65 82.90 12.27
C LEU A 342 22.00 83.75 13.48
N THR A 343 23.27 84.14 13.59
CA THR A 343 23.74 85.01 14.66
C THR A 343 24.13 86.35 14.06
N ILE A 344 23.43 87.41 14.47
CA ILE A 344 23.76 88.79 14.17
C ILE A 344 24.38 89.39 15.43
N THR A 345 25.63 89.83 15.34
CA THR A 345 26.36 90.45 16.45
C THR A 345 26.62 91.91 16.14
N ALA A 346 26.14 92.82 16.98
CA ALA A 346 26.50 94.22 16.86
C ALA A 346 28.01 94.39 17.10
N ASN A 347 28.69 95.10 16.20
CA ASN A 347 30.09 95.43 16.33
C ASN A 347 30.26 96.45 17.47
N ALA A 348 31.35 96.36 18.23
CA ALA A 348 31.65 97.37 19.25
C ALA A 348 31.67 98.77 18.63
N GLN A 349 30.94 99.70 19.24
CA GLN A 349 30.87 101.10 18.80
C GLN A 349 31.40 102.00 19.89
N SER A 350 32.06 103.07 19.50
CA SER A 350 32.52 104.12 20.41
C SER A 350 32.09 105.49 19.90
N THR A 351 31.82 106.38 20.84
CA THR A 351 31.59 107.81 20.58
C THR A 351 32.39 108.62 21.60
N THR A 352 32.64 109.89 21.32
CA THR A 352 33.31 110.80 22.26
C THR A 352 32.30 111.39 23.24
N TYR A 353 32.68 111.55 24.51
CA TYR A 353 31.83 112.11 25.56
C TYR A 353 31.21 113.45 25.13
N GLY A 354 29.88 113.56 25.25
CA GLY A 354 29.10 114.75 24.84
C GLY A 354 28.55 114.71 23.41
N THR A 355 28.85 113.68 22.61
CA THR A 355 28.31 113.51 21.24
C THR A 355 27.43 112.27 21.13
N GLY A 356 26.27 112.40 20.50
CA GLY A 356 25.35 111.29 20.25
C GLY A 356 25.93 110.30 19.25
N LEU A 357 25.97 109.01 19.61
CA LEU A 357 26.37 107.94 18.70
C LEU A 357 25.24 107.69 17.69
N THR A 358 25.50 107.92 16.40
CA THR A 358 24.59 107.53 15.32
C THR A 358 25.02 106.17 14.78
N LEU A 359 24.19 105.14 14.98
CA LEU A 359 24.46 103.81 14.44
C LEU A 359 24.06 103.76 12.95
N GLY A 360 25.01 103.43 12.08
CA GLY A 360 24.74 103.13 10.67
C GLY A 360 24.22 101.70 10.45
N THR A 361 23.76 101.39 9.24
CA THR A 361 23.23 100.05 8.85
C THR A 361 24.32 98.98 8.61
N SER A 362 25.58 99.27 8.94
CA SER A 362 26.75 98.41 8.71
C SER A 362 27.51 98.02 9.99
N GLY A 363 26.95 98.34 11.17
CA GLY A 363 27.58 98.11 12.47
C GLY A 363 27.42 96.70 13.06
N TYR A 364 27.33 95.64 12.27
CA TYR A 364 27.19 94.26 12.76
C TYR A 364 27.93 93.26 11.90
N THR A 365 28.08 92.05 12.42
CA THR A 365 28.53 90.87 11.68
C THR A 365 27.41 89.82 11.68
N VAL A 366 27.21 89.17 10.54
CA VAL A 366 26.27 88.05 10.41
C VAL A 366 27.06 86.78 10.20
N SER A 367 26.73 85.74 10.95
CA SER A 367 27.29 84.40 10.79
C SER A 367 26.15 83.37 10.67
N GLY A 368 26.41 82.29 9.93
CA GLY A 368 25.45 81.21 9.73
C GLY A 368 24.72 81.21 8.38
N LEU A 369 24.89 82.27 7.56
CA LEU A 369 24.40 82.30 6.17
C LEU A 369 25.07 81.21 5.35
N ILE A 370 24.31 80.62 4.45
CA ILE A 370 24.74 79.50 3.59
C ILE A 370 24.08 79.65 2.22
N ASN A 371 24.57 78.93 1.21
CA ASN A 371 23.96 78.88 -0.13
C ASN A 371 23.70 80.23 -0.83
N SER A 372 24.51 81.25 -0.55
CA SER A 372 24.31 82.62 -1.06
C SER A 372 23.03 83.30 -0.57
N ASP A 373 22.48 82.83 0.56
CA ASP A 373 21.40 83.53 1.25
C ASP A 373 21.83 84.96 1.62
N TRP A 374 20.90 85.90 1.49
CA TRP A 374 21.10 87.30 1.82
C TRP A 374 20.07 87.73 2.88
N TYR A 375 20.42 88.75 3.65
CA TYR A 375 19.54 89.36 4.67
C TYR A 375 19.17 90.79 4.22
N LEU A 376 17.98 91.26 4.61
CA LEU A 376 17.45 92.59 4.29
C LEU A 376 17.78 93.62 5.36
#